data_AF-A0A0Q1CDU9-F1
#
_entry.id   AF-A0A0Q1CDU9-F1
#
_cell.length_a   1.000
_cell.length_b   1.000
_cell.length_c   1.000
_cell.angle_alpha   90.00
_cell.angle_beta   90.00
_cell.angle_gamma   90.00
#
_symmetry.space_group_name_H-M   'P 1'
#
loop_
_entity.id
_entity.type
_entity.pdbx_description
1 polymer ?
#
loop_
_entity_poly.entity_id
_entity_poly.type
_entity_poly.pdbx_seq_one_letter_code
_entity_poly.pdbx_strand_id
1 'polypeptide(L)'
;MTLQSPEVLLESLNNALRHLRGACTDLGNEEIDDKLLEVMRRLLLAQVLGDTWVVAVGGSQGAGKTTLMACLYGLLEAEDKWLEGNEGRGEKMPVLVLEQEGLQQVQGFVRRLLKDEGASSFTLQDVPVEVAEFHRVISDPATGDLLPMLRVPRRYFKRDNQAWLLLPGYEKQDRDNRAWQELMRQAMVAAGGCIVVTDKTRMANQQQVEIVKDMLGGELSGVRPYVAITKTEDSRDDLAERQQLRNSAQTTFQVSAEAAERHIILTGTDDPAYIEHWMPHMERAIHDLNFTGQANRHLQMSDLSNLVGKDLTRVLSLIRSKSQLYFSADESTEGAQVLQAVLEEFDDAAQDLRDTHLKLVSELVSQALLKASDALDKVLKEEHEGFGNWISNVFDTTSETKMKMRAVVKQAWEHGASQLFIRYSEELAKLTGSKLGREDKAPDANGPQLLLTQEQSRSLKQVGYMHPSGQIVTFKALTPDIANDVRLLLGHRSHENVSTLQASSKSLSKSVKIVPAIALEYTRLVYALPEVIQIHDVAVTTEAAQGSNLVEDGVKSLSAGVDL
;
A
#
# COMPACT_ATOMS: atom_id res chain seq x y z
N MET A 1 -19.51 2.74 -11.30
CA MET A 1 -18.63 1.80 -10.60
C MET A 1 -17.35 2.50 -10.17
N THR A 2 -17.37 3.13 -9.00
CA THR A 2 -16.15 3.57 -8.31
C THR A 2 -15.54 2.34 -7.66
N LEU A 3 -14.42 1.85 -8.21
CA LEU A 3 -13.61 0.82 -7.59
C LEU A 3 -13.21 1.28 -6.18
N GLN A 4 -13.56 0.49 -5.16
CA GLN A 4 -12.97 0.68 -3.84
C GLN A 4 -11.46 0.47 -3.93
N SER A 5 -10.73 1.29 -3.18
CA SER A 5 -9.27 1.26 -3.13
C SER A 5 -8.79 -0.10 -2.59
N PRO A 6 -7.82 -0.79 -3.23
CA PRO A 6 -7.17 -1.99 -2.69
C PRO A 6 -6.66 -1.85 -1.24
N GLU A 7 -6.39 -0.62 -0.82
CA GLU A 7 -6.02 -0.18 0.51
C GLU A 7 -7.07 -0.59 1.58
N VAL A 8 -8.34 -0.73 1.21
CA VAL A 8 -9.42 -1.24 2.09
C VAL A 8 -9.14 -2.70 2.53
N LEU A 9 -8.41 -3.48 1.74
CA LEU A 9 -8.02 -4.84 2.11
C LEU A 9 -6.76 -4.89 2.98
N LEU A 10 -6.00 -3.81 3.10
CA LEU A 10 -4.78 -3.81 3.88
C LEU A 10 -5.05 -4.16 5.34
N GLU A 11 -6.16 -3.67 5.90
CA GLU A 11 -6.56 -4.02 7.26
C GLU A 11 -6.85 -5.52 7.38
N SER A 12 -7.64 -6.08 6.46
CA SER A 12 -7.96 -7.51 6.44
C SER A 12 -6.73 -8.40 6.21
N LEU A 13 -5.83 -7.98 5.32
CA LEU A 13 -4.56 -8.65 5.06
C LEU A 13 -3.62 -8.59 6.27
N ASN A 14 -3.49 -7.42 6.89
CA ASN A 14 -2.72 -7.24 8.11
C ASN A 14 -3.27 -8.11 9.25
N ASN A 15 -4.59 -8.19 9.38
CA ASN A 15 -5.24 -9.09 10.34
C ASN A 15 -4.92 -10.56 10.03
N ALA A 16 -5.02 -10.99 8.77
CA ALA A 16 -4.68 -12.36 8.38
C ALA A 16 -3.21 -12.70 8.66
N LEU A 17 -2.27 -11.77 8.41
CA LEU A 17 -0.84 -11.97 8.69
C LEU A 17 -0.55 -12.11 10.18
N ARG A 18 -1.31 -11.43 11.06
CA ARG A 18 -1.18 -11.59 12.51
C ARG A 18 -1.56 -13.00 12.96
N HIS A 19 -2.64 -13.56 12.39
CA HIS A 19 -3.03 -14.95 12.64
C HIS A 19 -1.99 -15.93 12.10
N LEU A 20 -1.50 -15.68 10.88
CA LEU A 20 -0.46 -16.52 10.27
C LEU A 20 0.82 -16.52 11.11
N ARG A 21 1.26 -15.36 11.60
CA ARG A 21 2.42 -15.25 12.50
C ARG A 21 2.25 -16.10 13.76
N GLY A 22 1.07 -16.00 14.38
CA GLY A 22 0.74 -16.79 15.55
C GLY A 22 0.78 -18.29 15.31
N ALA A 23 0.32 -18.75 14.14
CA ALA A 23 0.45 -20.14 13.70
C ALA A 23 1.91 -20.53 13.38
N CYS A 24 2.72 -19.62 12.86
CA CYS A 24 4.14 -19.87 12.59
C CYS A 24 4.99 -19.98 13.85
N THR A 25 4.55 -19.43 14.99
CA THR A 25 5.26 -19.56 16.27
C THR A 25 5.45 -21.04 16.65
N ASP A 26 4.49 -21.89 16.30
CA ASP A 26 4.55 -23.34 16.54
C ASP A 26 5.61 -24.05 15.67
N LEU A 27 6.04 -23.44 14.56
CA LEU A 27 7.11 -23.95 13.70
C LEU A 27 8.53 -23.65 14.26
N GLY A 28 8.62 -22.80 15.30
CA GLY A 28 9.88 -22.52 16.01
C GLY A 28 11.00 -21.97 15.13
N ASN A 29 10.68 -21.17 14.11
CA ASN A 29 11.65 -20.68 13.12
C ASN A 29 11.77 -19.14 13.12
N GLU A 30 12.87 -18.64 13.68
CA GLU A 30 13.16 -17.20 13.77
C GLU A 30 13.26 -16.52 12.40
N GLU A 31 13.77 -17.21 11.36
CA GLU A 31 13.89 -16.66 10.00
C GLU A 31 12.52 -16.38 9.36
N ILE A 32 11.52 -17.24 9.61
CA ILE A 32 10.14 -17.01 9.17
C ILE A 32 9.58 -15.77 9.89
N ASP A 33 9.76 -15.71 11.21
CA ASP A 33 9.23 -14.61 12.02
C ASP A 33 9.82 -13.26 11.59
N ASP A 34 11.13 -13.19 11.39
CA ASP A 34 11.82 -11.96 10.95
C ASP A 34 11.29 -11.47 9.60
N LYS A 35 11.22 -12.36 8.61
CA LYS A 35 10.73 -12.01 7.27
C LYS A 35 9.25 -11.63 7.27
N LEU A 36 8.44 -12.30 8.08
CA LEU A 36 7.02 -12.01 8.19
C LEU A 36 6.80 -10.66 8.88
N LEU A 37 7.63 -10.31 9.87
CA LEU A 37 7.63 -8.99 10.49
C LEU A 37 8.04 -7.88 9.53
N GLU A 38 9.04 -8.10 8.68
CA GLU A 38 9.41 -7.14 7.63
C GLU A 38 8.24 -6.84 6.68
N VAL A 39 7.49 -7.87 6.30
CA VAL A 39 6.28 -7.74 5.45
C VAL A 39 5.16 -7.02 6.22
N MET A 40 4.92 -7.39 7.47
CA MET A 40 3.91 -6.76 8.32
C MET A 40 4.19 -5.28 8.58
N ARG A 41 5.45 -4.89 8.82
CA ARG A 41 5.85 -3.47 9.00
C ARG A 41 5.55 -2.65 7.74
N ARG A 42 5.88 -3.19 6.56
CA ARG A 42 5.63 -2.52 5.27
C ARG A 42 4.15 -2.39 4.96
N LEU A 43 3.36 -3.44 5.19
CA LEU A 43 1.91 -3.39 4.99
C LEU A 43 1.20 -2.50 6.01
N LEU A 44 1.68 -2.45 7.25
CA LEU A 44 1.18 -1.49 8.24
C LEU A 44 1.45 -0.06 7.78
N LEU A 45 2.66 0.22 7.28
CA LEU A 45 2.98 1.55 6.78
C LEU A 45 2.14 1.91 5.54
N ALA A 46 1.96 0.97 4.61
CA ALA A 46 1.08 1.16 3.46
C ALA A 46 -0.37 1.44 3.90
N GLN A 47 -0.86 0.76 4.94
CA GLN A 47 -2.18 1.04 5.51
C GLN A 47 -2.24 2.47 6.08
N VAL A 48 -1.24 2.88 6.86
CA VAL A 48 -1.16 4.24 7.41
C VAL A 48 -1.15 5.28 6.29
N LEU A 49 -0.40 5.06 5.21
CA LEU A 49 -0.31 5.96 4.06
C LEU A 49 -1.59 5.99 3.21
N GLY A 50 -2.39 4.93 3.23
CA GLY A 50 -3.70 4.86 2.58
C GLY A 50 -4.80 5.59 3.36
N ASP A 51 -4.77 5.49 4.69
CA ASP A 51 -5.83 6.03 5.57
C ASP A 51 -5.52 7.47 6.05
N THR A 52 -4.23 7.85 6.06
CA THR A 52 -3.75 9.13 6.61
C THR A 52 -2.99 9.91 5.53
N TRP A 53 -3.29 11.20 5.42
CA TRP A 53 -2.48 12.11 4.65
C TRP A 53 -1.14 12.35 5.33
N VAL A 54 -0.09 11.74 4.79
CA VAL A 54 1.25 11.83 5.37
C VAL A 54 2.11 12.83 4.62
N VAL A 55 2.78 13.71 5.36
CA VAL A 55 3.94 14.47 4.86
C VAL A 55 5.22 13.79 5.35
N ALA A 56 5.98 13.21 4.42
CA ALA A 56 7.24 12.55 4.73
C ALA A 56 8.38 13.57 4.90
N VAL A 57 9.20 13.36 5.93
CA VAL A 57 10.43 14.14 6.17
C VAL A 57 11.62 13.21 5.99
N GLY A 58 12.23 13.29 4.81
CA GLY A 58 13.37 12.48 4.40
C GLY A 58 14.66 13.29 4.33
N GLY A 59 15.79 12.61 4.16
CA GLY A 59 17.10 13.25 4.05
C GLY A 59 18.23 12.37 4.58
N SER A 60 19.47 12.73 4.25
CA SER A 60 20.65 11.96 4.68
C SER A 60 20.79 11.91 6.20
N GLN A 61 21.49 10.89 6.68
CA GLN A 61 21.78 10.75 8.11
C GLN A 61 22.55 11.98 8.61
N GLY A 62 22.15 12.52 9.77
CA GLY A 62 22.77 13.71 10.40
C GLY A 62 22.48 15.05 9.72
N ALA A 63 21.52 15.10 8.78
CA ALA A 63 21.09 16.34 8.12
C ALA A 63 20.23 17.27 9.01
N GLY A 64 19.93 16.90 10.26
CA GLY A 64 19.12 17.71 11.17
C GLY A 64 17.61 17.50 11.08
N LYS A 65 17.13 16.38 10.54
CA LYS A 65 15.69 16.04 10.44
C LYS A 65 14.98 16.06 11.80
N THR A 66 15.50 15.28 12.75
CA THR A 66 14.94 15.15 14.10
C THR A 66 14.97 16.48 14.85
N THR A 67 16.07 17.24 14.73
CA THR A 67 16.21 18.59 15.31
C THR A 67 15.22 19.59 14.69
N LEU A 68 15.04 19.57 13.37
CA LEU A 68 14.05 20.41 12.69
C LEU A 68 12.63 20.09 13.18
N MET A 69 12.29 18.80 13.30
CA MET A 69 10.98 18.38 13.80
C MET A 69 10.76 18.77 15.27
N ALA A 70 11.79 18.62 16.11
CA ALA A 70 11.76 19.08 17.49
C ALA A 70 11.54 20.61 17.55
N CYS A 71 12.19 21.38 16.67
CA CYS A 71 12.00 22.83 16.57
C CYS A 71 10.55 23.21 16.23
N LEU A 72 9.94 22.54 15.24
CA LEU A 72 8.54 22.81 14.82
C LEU A 72 7.55 22.64 15.99
N TYR A 73 7.76 21.62 16.82
CA TYR A 73 6.91 21.36 17.97
C TYR A 73 7.36 22.04 19.27
N GLY A 74 8.41 22.86 19.24
CA GLY A 74 8.93 23.56 20.42
C GLY A 74 9.51 22.61 21.48
N LEU A 75 10.13 21.50 21.03
CA LEU A 75 10.65 20.43 21.88
C LEU A 75 12.17 20.52 22.13
N LEU A 76 12.85 21.53 21.57
CA LEU A 76 14.31 21.68 21.70
C LEU A 76 14.77 21.84 23.16
N GLU A 77 13.97 22.57 23.96
CA GLU A 77 14.25 22.85 25.38
C GLU A 77 13.35 22.03 26.32
N ALA A 78 12.58 21.07 25.80
CA ALA A 78 11.70 20.24 26.62
C ALA A 78 12.52 19.33 27.54
N GLU A 79 12.07 19.15 28.79
CA GLU A 79 12.65 18.17 29.72
C GLU A 79 12.55 16.76 29.15
N ASP A 80 11.39 16.43 28.58
CA ASP A 80 11.15 15.17 27.88
C ASP A 80 11.67 15.24 26.44
N LYS A 81 12.90 14.75 26.25
CA LYS A 81 13.58 14.72 24.96
C LYS A 81 13.05 13.61 24.03
N TRP A 82 11.80 13.70 23.59
CA TRP A 82 11.18 12.72 22.69
C TRP A 82 11.88 12.61 21.33
N LEU A 83 12.38 13.72 20.80
CA LEU A 83 13.06 13.82 19.51
C LEU A 83 14.45 14.41 19.74
N GLU A 84 15.46 13.56 19.93
CA GLU A 84 16.85 13.98 20.15
C GLU A 84 17.70 13.63 18.92
N GLY A 85 18.38 14.64 18.37
CA GLY A 85 19.26 14.44 17.23
C GLY A 85 20.51 13.68 17.64
N ASN A 86 20.64 12.44 17.16
CA ASN A 86 21.85 11.64 17.36
C ASN A 86 22.75 11.71 16.11
N GLU A 87 24.03 12.07 16.28
CA GLU A 87 25.01 12.11 15.19
C GLU A 87 25.50 10.69 14.77
N GLY A 88 25.17 9.66 15.55
CA GLY A 88 25.47 8.25 15.26
C GLY A 88 24.40 7.52 14.43
N ARG A 89 24.65 6.24 14.12
CA ARG A 89 23.70 5.33 13.45
C ARG A 89 22.59 4.93 14.42
N GLY A 90 21.64 5.82 14.63
CA GLY A 90 20.70 5.75 15.76
C GLY A 90 19.26 5.45 15.41
N GLU A 91 18.76 5.74 14.20
CA GLU A 91 17.33 5.60 13.89
C GLU A 91 17.13 4.59 12.76
N LYS A 92 16.41 3.49 13.04
CA LYS A 92 16.08 2.43 12.06
C LYS A 92 14.59 2.41 11.70
N MET A 93 13.73 2.92 12.58
CA MET A 93 12.28 2.92 12.39
C MET A 93 11.76 4.31 12.00
N PRO A 94 10.79 4.41 11.07
CA PRO A 94 10.07 5.65 10.85
C PRO A 94 9.23 6.00 12.08
N VAL A 95 9.13 7.29 12.39
CA VAL A 95 8.31 7.82 13.49
C VAL A 95 7.11 8.56 12.91
N LEU A 96 5.91 8.11 13.27
CA LEU A 96 4.67 8.80 12.89
C LEU A 96 4.35 9.89 13.91
N VAL A 97 4.31 11.16 13.51
CA VAL A 97 3.95 12.28 14.41
C VAL A 97 2.52 12.73 14.10
N LEU A 98 1.65 12.61 15.09
CA LEU A 98 0.21 12.85 14.99
C LEU A 98 -0.18 14.09 15.81
N GLU A 99 -0.81 15.06 15.15
CA GLU A 99 -1.34 16.24 15.81
C GLU A 99 -2.72 15.98 16.41
N GLN A 100 -2.82 16.11 17.74
CA GLN A 100 -4.05 15.89 18.48
C GLN A 100 -4.55 17.19 19.11
N GLU A 101 -5.84 17.48 18.91
CA GLU A 101 -6.52 18.61 19.52
C GLU A 101 -6.73 18.37 21.03
N GLY A 102 -6.54 19.43 21.84
CA GLY A 102 -6.70 19.36 23.29
C GLY A 102 -5.54 18.72 24.06
N LEU A 103 -4.52 18.19 23.37
CA LEU A 103 -3.33 17.62 23.99
C LEU A 103 -2.41 18.73 24.53
N GLN A 104 -2.01 18.64 25.80
CA GLN A 104 -1.15 19.64 26.46
C GLN A 104 0.32 19.26 26.48
N GLN A 105 0.63 17.96 26.52
CA GLN A 105 1.99 17.42 26.61
C GLN A 105 2.18 16.35 25.54
N VAL A 106 3.40 16.23 25.04
CA VAL A 106 3.77 15.21 24.07
C VAL A 106 3.70 13.83 24.71
N GLN A 107 3.20 12.84 23.98
CA GLN A 107 3.06 11.47 24.44
C GLN A 107 3.64 10.50 23.40
N GLY A 108 4.51 9.60 23.85
CA GLY A 108 5.05 8.52 23.03
C GLY A 108 4.20 7.25 23.12
N PHE A 109 3.97 6.64 21.96
CA PHE A 109 3.33 5.34 21.82
C PHE A 109 4.15 4.45 20.90
N VAL A 110 4.03 3.15 21.09
CA VAL A 110 4.55 2.17 20.15
C VAL A 110 3.41 1.24 19.77
N ARG A 111 3.13 1.17 18.47
CA ARG A 111 2.19 0.21 17.92
C ARG A 111 2.85 -1.17 17.94
N ARG A 112 2.34 -2.05 18.80
CA ARG A 112 2.92 -3.37 19.09
C ARG A 112 2.01 -4.51 18.69
N LEU A 113 2.63 -5.63 18.30
CA LEU A 113 1.99 -6.93 18.24
C LEU A 113 2.04 -7.57 19.63
N LEU A 114 0.88 -7.65 20.30
CA LEU A 114 0.73 -8.32 21.57
C LEU A 114 0.04 -9.66 21.35
N LYS A 115 0.51 -10.70 22.04
CA LYS A 115 -0.10 -12.03 21.98
C LYS A 115 -1.38 -12.01 22.81
N ASP A 116 -2.47 -12.53 22.27
CA ASP A 116 -3.73 -12.64 23.03
C ASP A 116 -3.60 -13.74 24.09
N GLU A 117 -4.00 -13.45 25.32
CA GLU A 117 -4.02 -14.45 26.40
C GLU A 117 -5.02 -15.56 26.07
N GLY A 118 -4.51 -16.77 25.82
CA GLY A 118 -5.32 -17.95 25.53
C GLY A 118 -5.54 -18.27 24.04
N ALA A 119 -5.04 -17.45 23.12
CA ALA A 119 -5.08 -17.71 21.68
C ALA A 119 -3.68 -17.68 21.05
N SER A 120 -3.50 -18.40 19.94
CA SER A 120 -2.32 -18.31 19.08
C SER A 120 -2.44 -17.14 18.08
N SER A 121 -3.03 -16.02 18.51
CA SER A 121 -3.23 -14.81 17.70
C SER A 121 -2.50 -13.61 18.29
N PHE A 122 -2.19 -12.64 17.43
CA PHE A 122 -1.62 -11.36 17.82
C PHE A 122 -2.62 -10.24 17.55
N THR A 123 -2.80 -9.34 18.51
CA THR A 123 -3.52 -8.08 18.35
C THR A 123 -2.56 -6.92 18.22
N LEU A 124 -3.00 -5.89 17.49
CA LEU A 124 -2.26 -4.65 17.34
C LEU A 124 -2.75 -3.65 18.39
N GLN A 125 -1.85 -3.14 19.22
CA GLN A 125 -2.20 -2.18 20.25
C GLN A 125 -1.21 -1.01 20.28
N ASP A 126 -1.73 0.19 20.50
CA ASP A 126 -0.93 1.39 20.71
C ASP A 126 -0.57 1.46 22.20
N VAL A 127 0.65 1.04 22.55
CA VAL A 127 1.12 0.96 23.93
C VAL A 127 1.81 2.27 24.31
N PRO A 128 1.38 2.99 25.36
CA PRO A 128 2.11 4.16 25.84
C PRO A 128 3.48 3.75 26.37
N VAL A 129 4.51 4.54 26.06
CA VAL A 129 5.89 4.28 26.48
C VAL A 129 6.52 5.55 27.02
N GLU A 130 7.55 5.40 27.85
CA GLU A 130 8.40 6.50 28.31
C GLU A 130 9.46 6.85 27.26
N VAL A 131 10.06 8.04 27.39
CA VAL A 131 11.08 8.59 26.46
C VAL A 131 12.22 7.59 26.20
N ALA A 132 12.76 6.95 27.24
CA ALA A 132 13.87 6.01 27.10
C ALA A 132 13.50 4.77 26.27
N GLU A 133 12.29 4.24 26.46
CA GLU A 133 11.81 3.09 25.69
C GLU A 133 11.48 3.48 24.25
N PHE A 134 10.95 4.70 24.04
CA PHE A 134 10.71 5.25 22.71
C PHE A 134 12.00 5.33 21.89
N HIS A 135 13.09 5.88 22.46
CA HIS A 135 14.41 5.90 21.83
C HIS A 135 14.95 4.50 21.53
N ARG A 136 14.81 3.57 22.48
CA ARG A 136 15.20 2.17 22.26
C ARG A 136 14.50 1.58 21.04
N VAL A 137 13.18 1.78 20.91
CA VAL A 137 12.39 1.25 19.80
C VAL A 137 12.80 1.85 18.45
N ILE A 138 13.11 3.14 18.42
CA ILE A 138 13.56 3.81 17.19
C ILE A 138 14.92 3.26 16.73
N SER A 139 15.82 2.96 17.66
CA SER A 139 17.17 2.47 17.37
C SER A 139 17.29 0.97 17.16
N ASP A 140 16.57 0.20 17.96
CA ASP A 140 16.66 -1.25 18.01
C ASP A 140 15.29 -1.87 18.34
N PRO A 141 14.38 -1.92 17.35
CA PRO A 141 13.02 -2.39 17.55
C PRO A 141 13.00 -3.89 17.88
N ALA A 142 12.26 -4.27 18.92
CA ALA A 142 12.04 -5.68 19.23
C ALA A 142 11.10 -6.33 18.20
N THR A 143 11.02 -7.66 18.23
CA THR A 143 10.19 -8.52 17.37
C THR A 143 8.69 -8.18 17.41
N GLY A 144 8.22 -7.46 18.44
CA GLY A 144 6.83 -6.98 18.56
C GLY A 144 6.63 -5.50 18.20
N ASP A 145 7.70 -4.73 18.01
CA ASP A 145 7.63 -3.29 17.73
C ASP A 145 7.44 -3.05 16.22
N LEU A 146 6.31 -2.42 15.85
CA LEU A 146 5.96 -2.19 14.43
C LEU A 146 6.02 -0.74 13.99
N LEU A 147 5.59 0.22 14.81
CA LEU A 147 5.61 1.63 14.45
C LEU A 147 5.65 2.52 15.71
N PRO A 148 6.74 3.26 15.97
CA PRO A 148 6.74 4.30 16.98
C PRO A 148 5.88 5.49 16.53
N MET A 149 5.09 6.04 17.44
CA MET A 149 4.20 7.17 17.19
C MET A 149 4.36 8.22 18.28
N LEU A 150 4.40 9.48 17.87
CA LEU A 150 4.45 10.63 18.77
C LEU A 150 3.17 11.42 18.62
N ARG A 151 2.39 11.56 19.70
CA ARG A 151 1.22 12.45 19.72
C ARG A 151 1.66 13.80 20.25
N VAL A 152 1.41 14.85 19.47
CA VAL A 152 1.83 16.21 19.74
C VAL A 152 0.64 17.17 19.70
N PRO A 153 0.69 18.32 20.39
CA PRO A 153 -0.35 19.32 20.30
C PRO A 153 -0.55 19.81 18.86
N ARG A 154 -1.81 20.03 18.47
CA ARG A 154 -2.17 20.55 17.14
C ARG A 154 -1.54 21.93 16.88
N ARG A 155 -0.88 22.06 15.72
CA ARG A 155 -0.20 23.29 15.27
C ARG A 155 -0.36 23.55 13.79
N TYR A 156 -0.03 22.56 12.94
CA TYR A 156 0.09 22.76 11.49
C TYR A 156 -1.02 22.08 10.68
N PHE A 157 -1.53 20.94 11.16
CA PHE A 157 -2.55 20.19 10.46
C PHE A 157 -3.96 20.61 10.91
N LYS A 158 -4.87 20.71 9.95
CA LYS A 158 -6.25 21.17 10.18
C LYS A 158 -7.24 20.00 10.33
N ARG A 159 -6.83 18.79 9.95
CA ARG A 159 -7.67 17.57 9.98
C ARG A 159 -6.99 16.50 10.81
N ASP A 160 -7.79 15.63 11.43
CA ASP A 160 -7.30 14.53 12.27
C ASP A 160 -6.59 13.42 11.49
N ASN A 161 -6.85 13.30 10.19
CA ASN A 161 -6.23 12.30 9.32
C ASN A 161 -4.97 12.81 8.63
N GLN A 162 -4.21 13.70 9.28
CA GLN A 162 -2.94 14.20 8.76
C GLN A 162 -1.81 13.91 9.75
N ALA A 163 -0.65 13.53 9.22
CA ALA A 163 0.50 13.17 10.04
C ALA A 163 1.82 13.53 9.37
N TRP A 164 2.86 13.65 10.19
CA TRP A 164 4.23 13.57 9.70
C TRP A 164 4.70 12.14 9.73
N LEU A 165 5.54 11.78 8.78
CA LEU A 165 6.35 10.58 8.85
C LEU A 165 7.82 10.99 8.82
N LEU A 166 8.45 10.98 9.99
CA LEU A 166 9.88 11.22 10.14
C LEU A 166 10.62 9.94 9.74
N LEU A 167 11.38 10.02 8.66
CA LEU A 167 12.08 8.87 8.10
C LEU A 167 13.52 8.80 8.64
N PRO A 168 14.02 7.60 8.96
CA PRO A 168 15.45 7.31 9.09
C PRO A 168 16.32 7.97 8.02
N GLY A 169 17.58 8.22 8.38
CA GLY A 169 18.55 8.80 7.44
C GLY A 169 18.80 7.92 6.22
N TYR A 170 18.80 8.50 5.02
CA TYR A 170 19.24 7.77 3.82
C TYR A 170 20.74 7.45 3.90
N GLU A 171 21.06 6.21 3.56
CA GLU A 171 22.40 5.65 3.50
C GLU A 171 22.55 4.87 2.18
N LYS A 172 23.79 4.63 1.77
CA LYS A 172 24.06 3.72 0.66
C LYS A 172 23.59 2.32 1.04
N GLN A 173 22.86 1.67 0.13
CA GLN A 173 22.37 0.31 0.36
C GLN A 173 23.53 -0.68 0.58
N ASP A 174 23.41 -1.48 1.64
CA ASP A 174 24.16 -2.68 1.96
C ASP A 174 23.18 -3.84 2.25
N ARG A 175 23.68 -5.02 2.60
CA ARG A 175 22.81 -6.19 2.85
C ARG A 175 21.94 -6.02 4.11
N ASP A 176 22.44 -5.30 5.11
CA ASP A 176 21.82 -5.19 6.43
C ASP A 176 20.78 -4.05 6.45
N ASN A 177 20.93 -3.06 5.57
CA ASN A 177 20.07 -1.89 5.51
C ASN A 177 19.03 -1.90 4.37
N ARG A 178 19.10 -2.89 3.46
CA ARG A 178 18.26 -2.95 2.27
C ARG A 178 16.76 -2.90 2.57
N ALA A 179 16.30 -3.72 3.52
CA ALA A 179 14.88 -3.86 3.83
C ALA A 179 14.27 -2.54 4.33
N TRP A 180 14.96 -1.84 5.24
CA TRP A 180 14.47 -0.57 5.76
C TRP A 180 14.69 0.59 4.79
N GLN A 181 15.79 0.60 4.02
CA GLN A 181 15.99 1.58 2.94
C GLN A 181 14.87 1.49 1.90
N GLU A 182 14.38 0.29 1.58
CA GLU A 182 13.25 0.10 0.68
C GLU A 182 11.95 0.64 1.27
N LEU A 183 11.71 0.35 2.56
CA LEU A 183 10.57 0.89 3.30
C LEU A 183 10.59 2.44 3.31
N MET A 184 11.75 3.08 3.42
CA MET A 184 11.89 4.54 3.31
C MET A 184 11.53 5.08 1.93
N ARG A 185 12.04 4.44 0.86
CA ARG A 185 11.72 4.83 -0.53
C ARG A 185 10.22 4.75 -0.79
N GLN A 186 9.61 3.61 -0.46
CA GLN A 186 8.17 3.40 -0.60
C GLN A 186 7.37 4.46 0.16
N ALA A 187 7.77 4.76 1.41
CA ALA A 187 7.10 5.76 2.22
C ALA A 187 7.15 7.17 1.62
N MET A 188 8.28 7.58 1.05
CA MET A 188 8.44 8.88 0.40
C MET A 188 7.61 9.00 -0.88
N VAL A 189 7.62 7.95 -1.70
CA VAL A 189 6.87 7.89 -2.97
C VAL A 189 5.37 7.90 -2.71
N ALA A 190 4.95 7.21 -1.66
CA ALA A 190 3.55 7.10 -1.26
C ALA A 190 3.05 8.28 -0.42
N ALA A 191 3.90 9.16 0.10
CA ALA A 191 3.44 10.28 0.90
C ALA A 191 2.64 11.30 0.07
N GLY A 192 1.67 11.97 0.69
CA GLY A 192 0.91 13.07 0.07
C GLY A 192 1.77 14.32 -0.17
N GLY A 193 2.87 14.44 0.58
CA GLY A 193 3.86 15.49 0.43
C GLY A 193 5.23 15.07 0.97
N CYS A 194 6.29 15.76 0.54
CA CYS A 194 7.66 15.43 0.95
C CYS A 194 8.48 16.69 1.24
N ILE A 195 9.18 16.67 2.36
CA ILE A 195 10.25 17.62 2.72
C ILE A 195 11.56 16.85 2.77
N VAL A 196 12.53 17.26 1.96
CA VAL A 196 13.89 16.73 1.99
C VAL A 196 14.78 17.66 2.78
N VAL A 197 15.40 17.13 3.83
CA VAL A 197 16.31 17.86 4.71
C VAL A 197 17.75 17.53 4.34
N THR A 198 18.56 18.55 4.15
CA THR A 198 20.01 18.49 3.95
C THR A 198 20.67 19.53 4.83
N ASP A 199 22.00 19.49 5.02
CA ASP A 199 22.72 20.57 5.70
C ASP A 199 23.72 21.27 4.78
N LYS A 200 24.18 22.44 5.23
CA LYS A 200 25.16 23.28 4.53
C LYS A 200 26.41 22.49 4.11
N THR A 201 26.96 21.67 5.00
CA THR A 201 28.19 20.90 4.74
C THR A 201 28.00 19.82 3.67
N ARG A 202 26.84 19.14 3.66
CA ARG A 202 26.51 18.10 2.69
C ARG A 202 26.26 18.68 1.30
N MET A 203 25.70 19.89 1.21
CA MET A 203 25.58 20.60 -0.08
C MET A 203 26.94 20.94 -0.71
N ALA A 204 28.00 21.05 0.10
CA ALA A 204 29.36 21.24 -0.39
C ALA A 204 30.08 19.93 -0.75
N ASN A 205 29.58 18.76 -0.33
CA ASN A 205 30.25 17.46 -0.52
C ASN A 205 29.60 16.63 -1.65
N GLN A 206 30.36 16.43 -2.74
CA GLN A 206 29.90 15.79 -3.97
C GLN A 206 29.44 14.32 -3.78
N GLN A 207 30.04 13.57 -2.84
CA GLN A 207 29.61 12.18 -2.54
C GLN A 207 28.25 12.12 -1.84
N GLN A 208 27.92 13.13 -1.03
CA GLN A 208 26.62 13.21 -0.34
C GLN A 208 25.50 13.68 -1.27
N VAL A 209 25.86 14.52 -2.26
CA VAL A 209 24.97 14.91 -3.37
C VAL A 209 24.56 13.71 -4.22
N GLU A 210 25.42 12.70 -4.39
CA GLU A 210 25.08 11.47 -5.13
C GLU A 210 24.00 10.63 -4.43
N ILE A 211 24.02 10.53 -3.09
CA ILE A 211 22.98 9.82 -2.32
C ILE A 211 21.61 10.49 -2.51
N VAL A 212 21.60 11.82 -2.51
CA VAL A 212 20.39 12.62 -2.75
C VAL A 212 19.92 12.48 -4.19
N LYS A 213 20.83 12.46 -5.17
CA LYS A 213 20.51 12.23 -6.58
C LYS A 213 19.99 10.82 -6.84
N ASP A 214 20.51 9.81 -6.16
CA ASP A 214 20.01 8.43 -6.23
C ASP A 214 18.55 8.35 -5.72
N MET A 215 18.29 8.98 -4.56
CA MET A 215 16.94 9.10 -4.01
C MET A 215 15.96 9.78 -4.99
N LEU A 216 16.40 10.86 -5.67
CA LEU A 216 15.56 11.65 -6.58
C LEU A 216 15.44 11.06 -7.99
N GLY A 217 16.51 10.43 -8.49
CA GLY A 217 16.63 9.94 -9.86
C GLY A 217 15.91 8.61 -10.11
N GLY A 218 15.62 7.85 -9.05
CA GLY A 218 14.78 6.66 -9.11
C GLY A 218 13.28 6.99 -9.07
N GLU A 219 12.62 6.53 -8.02
CA GLU A 219 11.15 6.45 -7.92
C GLU A 219 10.46 7.79 -7.58
N LEU A 220 11.22 8.82 -7.18
CA LEU A 220 10.70 10.17 -6.92
C LEU A 220 10.56 11.03 -8.20
N SER A 221 10.68 10.43 -9.39
CA SER A 221 10.64 11.12 -10.68
C SER A 221 9.26 11.76 -11.00
N GLY A 222 8.99 12.92 -10.40
CA GLY A 222 7.72 13.64 -10.51
C GLY A 222 7.23 14.22 -9.18
N VAL A 223 7.83 13.83 -8.06
CA VAL A 223 7.63 14.48 -6.76
C VAL A 223 8.34 15.83 -6.80
N ARG A 224 7.66 16.90 -6.40
CA ARG A 224 8.26 18.23 -6.23
C ARG A 224 8.52 18.47 -4.74
N PRO A 225 9.65 18.00 -4.18
CA PRO A 225 9.91 18.15 -2.77
C PRO A 225 10.11 19.62 -2.39
N TYR A 226 9.76 19.94 -1.15
CA TYR A 226 10.35 21.08 -0.47
C TYR A 226 11.72 20.69 0.07
N VAL A 227 12.68 21.60 0.02
CA VAL A 227 14.06 21.36 0.46
C VAL A 227 14.34 22.25 1.65
N ALA A 228 14.65 21.66 2.80
CA ALA A 228 15.13 22.36 3.98
C ALA A 228 16.65 22.19 4.09
N ILE A 229 17.39 23.28 4.02
CA ILE A 229 18.84 23.30 4.25
C ILE A 229 19.06 23.75 5.69
N THR A 230 19.55 22.85 6.54
CA THR A 230 19.85 23.10 7.96
C THR A 230 21.27 23.61 8.15
N LYS A 231 21.55 24.10 9.37
CA LYS A 231 22.87 24.61 9.79
C LYS A 231 23.33 25.81 8.95
N THR A 232 22.43 26.77 8.75
CA THR A 232 22.66 27.99 7.93
C THR A 232 22.66 29.28 8.76
N GLU A 233 22.75 29.18 10.08
CA GLU A 233 22.79 30.30 11.02
C GLU A 233 23.97 31.24 10.75
N ASP A 234 25.13 30.67 10.43
CA ASP A 234 26.36 31.39 10.10
C ASP A 234 26.24 32.18 8.78
N SER A 235 25.37 31.74 7.87
CA SER A 235 25.07 32.40 6.60
C SER A 235 23.93 33.41 6.68
N ARG A 236 23.34 33.66 7.86
CA ARG A 236 22.14 34.51 8.01
C ARG A 236 22.28 35.88 7.32
N ASP A 237 23.41 36.53 7.56
CA ASP A 237 23.69 37.90 7.11
C ASP A 237 24.48 37.95 5.79
N ASP A 238 24.95 36.81 5.28
CA ASP A 238 25.66 36.71 4.00
C ASP A 238 24.69 36.37 2.85
N LEU A 239 24.23 37.40 2.16
CA LEU A 239 23.35 37.26 1.00
C LEU A 239 23.97 36.45 -0.14
N ALA A 240 25.30 36.54 -0.34
CA ALA A 240 25.98 35.84 -1.42
C ALA A 240 26.04 34.33 -1.13
N GLU A 241 26.40 33.96 0.10
CA GLU A 241 26.44 32.57 0.54
C GLU A 241 25.04 31.92 0.54
N ARG A 242 24.02 32.65 0.99
CA ARG A 242 22.61 32.20 0.94
C ARG A 242 22.17 31.90 -0.49
N GLN A 243 22.50 32.77 -1.44
CA GLN A 243 22.15 32.55 -2.84
C GLN A 243 22.92 31.37 -3.43
N GLN A 244 24.19 31.20 -3.06
CA GLN A 244 24.98 30.05 -3.47
C GLN A 244 24.36 28.73 -3.00
N LEU A 245 23.96 28.64 -1.72
CA LEU A 245 23.29 27.46 -1.18
C LEU A 245 21.98 27.15 -1.90
N ARG A 246 21.17 28.17 -2.19
CA ARG A 246 19.93 28.01 -2.98
C ARG A 246 20.22 27.51 -4.39
N ASN A 247 21.21 28.06 -5.09
CA ASN A 247 21.58 27.63 -6.44
C ASN A 247 22.10 26.17 -6.46
N SER A 248 22.90 25.79 -5.47
CA SER A 248 23.39 24.42 -5.30
C SER A 248 22.25 23.43 -5.05
N ALA A 249 21.30 23.79 -4.18
CA ALA A 249 20.11 22.98 -3.92
C ALA A 249 19.19 22.93 -5.16
N GLN A 250 18.97 24.04 -5.84
CA GLN A 250 18.16 24.07 -7.07
C GLN A 250 18.67 23.07 -8.11
N THR A 251 19.99 23.05 -8.31
CA THR A 251 20.64 22.13 -9.26
C THR A 251 20.58 20.68 -8.78
N THR A 252 20.82 20.43 -7.49
CA THR A 252 20.86 19.08 -6.91
C THR A 252 19.48 18.44 -6.87
N PHE A 253 18.47 19.20 -6.46
CA PHE A 253 17.10 18.75 -6.28
C PHE A 253 16.22 18.96 -7.53
N GLN A 254 16.81 19.46 -8.63
CA GLN A 254 16.12 19.75 -9.90
C GLN A 254 14.87 20.63 -9.73
N VAL A 255 14.93 21.58 -8.78
CA VAL A 255 13.85 22.54 -8.52
C VAL A 255 13.85 23.57 -9.65
N SER A 256 12.69 23.91 -10.20
CA SER A 256 12.60 24.93 -11.25
C SER A 256 13.02 26.30 -10.69
N ALA A 257 13.62 27.14 -11.52
CA ALA A 257 14.06 28.49 -11.11
C ALA A 257 12.90 29.32 -10.55
N GLU A 258 11.70 29.16 -11.10
CA GLU A 258 10.47 29.82 -10.65
C GLU A 258 10.00 29.35 -9.27
N ALA A 259 10.29 28.09 -8.90
CA ALA A 259 9.90 27.50 -7.63
C ALA A 259 11.00 27.60 -6.55
N ALA A 260 12.25 27.83 -6.93
CA ALA A 260 13.42 27.80 -6.04
C ALA A 260 13.29 28.72 -4.82
N GLU A 261 12.76 29.93 -4.99
CA GLU A 261 12.51 30.89 -3.91
C GLU A 261 11.54 30.33 -2.85
N ARG A 262 10.51 29.60 -3.29
CA ARG A 262 9.44 29.07 -2.43
C ARG A 262 9.75 27.70 -1.86
N HIS A 263 10.37 26.83 -2.66
CA HIS A 263 10.58 25.42 -2.33
C HIS A 263 11.87 25.17 -1.54
N ILE A 264 12.84 26.09 -1.60
CA ILE A 264 14.11 25.96 -0.88
C ILE A 264 14.08 26.88 0.34
N ILE A 265 14.20 26.29 1.53
CA ILE A 265 14.10 26.98 2.81
C ILE A 265 15.42 26.79 3.54
N LEU A 266 16.06 27.89 3.91
CA LEU A 266 17.25 27.89 4.76
C LEU A 266 16.78 27.92 6.21
N THR A 267 17.26 26.99 7.02
CA THR A 267 16.77 26.71 8.37
C THR A 267 17.94 26.60 9.35
N GLY A 268 17.67 27.01 10.58
CA GLY A 268 18.62 26.91 11.68
C GLY A 268 17.89 26.89 13.01
N THR A 269 18.45 26.19 13.99
CA THR A 269 17.81 25.91 15.28
C THR A 269 18.51 26.55 16.47
N ASP A 270 19.70 27.14 16.28
CA ASP A 270 20.52 27.65 17.39
C ASP A 270 20.12 29.07 17.84
N ASP A 271 19.41 29.83 17.00
CA ASP A 271 19.01 31.22 17.27
C ASP A 271 17.49 31.41 17.10
N PRO A 272 16.74 31.71 18.19
CA PRO A 272 15.30 32.00 18.13
C PRO A 272 14.92 33.10 17.14
N ALA A 273 15.73 34.15 17.00
CA ALA A 273 15.45 35.24 16.07
C ALA A 273 15.61 34.80 14.61
N TYR A 274 16.44 33.79 14.35
CA TYR A 274 16.55 33.19 13.03
C TYR A 274 15.40 32.23 12.75
N ILE A 275 14.91 31.50 13.77
CA ILE A 275 13.71 30.67 13.68
C ILE A 275 12.49 31.48 13.24
N GLU A 276 12.27 32.65 13.87
CA GLU A 276 11.18 33.56 13.48
C GLU A 276 11.25 34.01 12.01
N HIS A 277 12.45 34.06 11.43
CA HIS A 277 12.65 34.46 10.03
C HIS A 277 12.23 33.37 9.04
N TRP A 278 12.61 32.10 9.28
CA TRP A 278 12.35 31.01 8.33
C TRP A 278 11.04 30.25 8.60
N MET A 279 10.53 30.24 9.84
CA MET A 279 9.32 29.50 10.22
C MET A 279 8.11 29.82 9.32
N PRO A 280 7.81 31.09 8.96
CA PRO A 280 6.68 31.40 8.07
C PRO A 280 6.81 30.81 6.66
N HIS A 281 8.05 30.59 6.19
CA HIS A 281 8.29 29.91 4.92
C HIS A 281 8.02 28.42 5.03
N MET A 282 8.40 27.81 6.17
CA MET A 282 8.07 26.41 6.46
C MET A 282 6.56 26.22 6.58
N GLU A 283 5.86 27.01 7.40
CA GLU A 283 4.39 26.93 7.54
C GLU A 283 3.65 27.02 6.20
N ARG A 284 4.13 27.90 5.31
CA ARG A 284 3.61 27.98 3.93
C ARG A 284 3.85 26.70 3.15
N ALA A 285 5.04 26.12 3.22
CA ALA A 285 5.34 24.84 2.59
C ALA A 285 4.42 23.72 3.11
N ILE A 286 4.19 23.66 4.42
CA ILE A 286 3.26 22.68 5.02
C ILE A 286 1.84 22.88 4.48
N HIS A 287 1.40 24.13 4.41
CA HIS A 287 0.10 24.47 3.84
C HIS A 287 0.01 24.05 2.38
N ASP A 288 0.99 24.38 1.54
CA ASP A 288 1.00 24.01 0.13
C ASP A 288 1.01 22.49 -0.04
N LEU A 289 1.80 21.77 0.76
CA LEU A 289 1.81 20.31 0.79
C LEU A 289 0.47 19.73 1.23
N ASN A 290 -0.35 20.42 2.02
CA ASN A 290 -1.70 19.97 2.38
C ASN A 290 -2.74 20.11 1.25
N PHE A 291 -2.49 20.98 0.26
CA PHE A 291 -3.43 21.25 -0.85
C PHE A 291 -2.99 20.66 -2.20
N THR A 292 -1.71 20.30 -2.35
CA THR A 292 -1.13 19.91 -3.65
C THR A 292 -1.01 18.42 -3.90
N GLY A 293 -1.19 17.55 -2.89
CA GLY A 293 -0.98 16.11 -3.08
C GLY A 293 -2.13 15.44 -3.83
N GLN A 294 -2.01 15.39 -5.15
CA GLN A 294 -2.41 14.17 -5.82
C GLN A 294 -1.35 13.14 -5.45
N ALA A 295 -1.56 12.42 -4.34
CA ALA A 295 -0.71 11.29 -4.00
C ALA A 295 -0.57 10.42 -5.24
N ASN A 296 0.64 9.98 -5.55
CA ASN A 296 0.91 9.24 -6.78
C ASN A 296 0.37 7.80 -6.62
N ARG A 297 -0.97 7.67 -6.59
CA ARG A 297 -1.71 6.46 -6.25
C ARG A 297 -1.34 5.29 -7.14
N HIS A 298 -0.90 5.58 -8.36
CA HIS A 298 -0.33 4.58 -9.27
C HIS A 298 0.96 3.96 -8.69
N LEU A 299 1.89 4.79 -8.17
CA LEU A 299 3.12 4.30 -7.55
C LEU A 299 2.84 3.54 -6.26
N GLN A 300 1.95 4.09 -5.40
CA GLN A 300 1.45 3.38 -4.21
C GLN A 300 0.90 1.98 -4.57
N MET A 301 0.11 1.90 -5.65
CA MET A 301 -0.48 0.64 -6.11
C MET A 301 0.56 -0.33 -6.67
N SER A 302 1.58 0.19 -7.37
CA SER A 302 2.69 -0.61 -7.89
C SER A 302 3.53 -1.21 -6.76
N ASP A 303 3.82 -0.40 -5.73
CA ASP A 303 4.58 -0.83 -4.55
C ASP A 303 3.80 -1.86 -3.75
N LEU A 304 2.50 -1.63 -3.54
CA LEU A 304 1.63 -2.59 -2.88
C LEU A 304 1.57 -3.91 -3.67
N SER A 305 1.45 -3.84 -4.99
CA SER A 305 1.45 -5.02 -5.87
C SER A 305 2.78 -5.78 -5.78
N ASN A 306 3.92 -5.08 -5.74
CA ASN A 306 5.23 -5.70 -5.55
C ASN A 306 5.35 -6.37 -4.18
N LEU A 307 4.92 -5.70 -3.10
CA LEU A 307 4.94 -6.22 -1.74
C LEU A 307 4.11 -7.51 -1.64
N VAL A 308 2.85 -7.45 -2.09
CA VAL A 308 1.94 -8.60 -2.05
C VAL A 308 2.41 -9.71 -3.01
N GLY A 309 2.82 -9.35 -4.22
CA GLY A 309 3.15 -10.30 -5.29
C GLY A 309 4.50 -11.00 -5.10
N LYS A 310 5.53 -10.30 -4.62
CA LYS A 310 6.88 -10.85 -4.48
C LYS A 310 7.22 -11.20 -3.03
N ASP A 311 7.13 -10.23 -2.13
CA ASP A 311 7.66 -10.38 -0.78
C ASP A 311 6.81 -11.33 0.06
N LEU A 312 5.49 -11.09 0.08
CA LEU A 312 4.57 -11.97 0.79
C LEU A 312 4.59 -13.39 0.19
N THR A 313 4.57 -13.53 -1.14
CA THR A 313 4.69 -14.83 -1.82
C THR A 313 5.95 -15.58 -1.43
N ARG A 314 7.09 -14.88 -1.30
CA ARG A 314 8.36 -15.48 -0.87
C ARG A 314 8.29 -15.98 0.57
N VAL A 315 7.68 -15.22 1.49
CA VAL A 315 7.49 -15.64 2.89
C VAL A 315 6.55 -16.84 2.97
N LEU A 316 5.43 -16.81 2.24
CA LEU A 316 4.50 -17.93 2.18
C LEU A 316 5.17 -19.20 1.62
N SER A 317 6.03 -19.06 0.61
CA SER A 317 6.80 -20.18 0.05
C SER A 317 7.80 -20.76 1.06
N LEU A 318 8.44 -19.89 1.86
CA LEU A 318 9.33 -20.31 2.95
C LEU A 318 8.56 -21.09 4.03
N ILE A 319 7.40 -20.57 4.45
CA ILE A 319 6.50 -21.24 5.40
C ILE A 319 6.10 -22.62 4.86
N ARG A 320 5.68 -22.69 3.59
CA ARG A 320 5.31 -23.95 2.93
C ARG A 320 6.46 -24.96 2.92
N SER A 321 7.67 -24.52 2.54
CA SER A 321 8.84 -25.41 2.51
C SER A 321 9.20 -25.93 3.90
N LYS A 322 9.12 -25.08 4.93
CA LYS A 322 9.43 -25.47 6.31
C LYS A 322 8.33 -26.33 6.94
N SER A 323 7.07 -26.06 6.65
CA SER A 323 5.96 -26.90 7.11
C SER A 323 6.09 -28.30 6.51
N GLN A 324 6.39 -28.42 5.21
CA GLN A 324 6.69 -29.71 4.58
C GLN A 324 7.84 -30.45 5.28
N LEU A 325 8.95 -29.78 5.58
CA LEU A 325 10.06 -30.39 6.33
C LEU A 325 9.66 -30.83 7.75
N TYR A 326 8.86 -30.03 8.45
CA TYR A 326 8.33 -30.36 9.77
C TYR A 326 7.45 -31.63 9.73
N PHE A 327 6.59 -31.75 8.71
CA PHE A 327 5.73 -32.93 8.53
C PHE A 327 6.48 -34.16 7.98
N SER A 328 7.61 -33.96 7.30
CA SER A 328 8.44 -35.02 6.71
C SER A 328 9.49 -35.61 7.66
N ALA A 329 9.72 -35.02 8.84
CA ALA A 329 10.69 -35.52 9.80
C ALA A 329 10.27 -36.89 10.38
N ASP A 330 11.24 -37.78 10.64
CA ASP A 330 11.05 -39.18 11.05
C ASP A 330 10.26 -39.40 12.38
N GLU A 331 9.89 -38.33 13.09
CA GLU A 331 9.04 -38.36 14.30
C GLU A 331 7.57 -37.95 14.03
N SER A 332 7.17 -37.80 12.76
CA SER A 332 5.83 -37.27 12.43
C SER A 332 4.71 -38.28 12.75
N THR A 333 3.72 -37.82 13.53
CA THR A 333 2.53 -38.59 13.88
C THR A 333 1.62 -38.81 12.65
N GLU A 334 0.79 -39.86 12.63
CA GLU A 334 -0.19 -40.08 11.54
C GLU A 334 -1.07 -38.83 11.28
N GLY A 335 -1.39 -38.07 12.33
CA GLY A 335 -2.14 -36.80 12.20
C GLY A 335 -1.37 -35.70 11.46
N ALA A 336 -0.04 -35.68 11.58
CA ALA A 336 0.84 -34.72 10.92
C ALA A 336 0.88 -34.97 9.38
N GLN A 337 0.93 -36.25 8.98
CA GLN A 337 0.89 -36.66 7.57
C GLN A 337 -0.49 -36.38 6.93
N VAL A 338 -1.57 -36.61 7.68
CA VAL A 338 -2.93 -36.24 7.24
C VAL A 338 -3.06 -34.73 7.02
N LEU A 339 -2.52 -33.92 7.93
CA LEU A 339 -2.55 -32.46 7.82
C LEU A 339 -1.73 -31.98 6.61
N GLN A 340 -0.57 -32.58 6.37
CA GLN A 340 0.24 -32.29 5.17
C GLN A 340 -0.55 -32.53 3.88
N ALA A 341 -1.20 -33.69 3.75
CA ALA A 341 -2.00 -34.02 2.57
C ALA A 341 -3.16 -33.03 2.35
N VAL A 342 -3.78 -32.54 3.43
CA VAL A 342 -4.84 -31.52 3.36
C VAL A 342 -4.29 -30.16 2.91
N LEU A 343 -3.11 -29.75 3.41
CA LEU A 343 -2.45 -28.51 2.99
C LEU A 343 -1.98 -28.57 1.54
N GLU A 344 -1.45 -29.70 1.08
CA GLU A 344 -1.03 -29.87 -0.32
C GLU A 344 -2.23 -29.77 -1.28
N GLU A 345 -3.37 -30.38 -0.94
CA GLU A 345 -4.60 -30.21 -1.75
C GLU A 345 -5.13 -28.78 -1.77
N PHE A 346 -4.97 -28.01 -0.68
CA PHE A 346 -5.26 -26.58 -0.68
C PHE A 346 -4.38 -25.83 -1.66
N ASP A 347 -3.07 -26.02 -1.52
CA ASP A 347 -2.07 -25.27 -2.28
C ASP A 347 -2.18 -25.56 -3.77
N ASP A 348 -2.40 -26.81 -4.15
CA ASP A 348 -2.61 -27.22 -5.53
C ASP A 348 -3.88 -26.61 -6.12
N ALA A 349 -4.98 -26.61 -5.36
CA ALA A 349 -6.22 -25.96 -5.78
C ALA A 349 -6.08 -24.45 -5.93
N ALA A 350 -5.36 -23.79 -5.01
CA ALA A 350 -5.09 -22.36 -5.06
C ALA A 350 -4.20 -21.99 -6.24
N GLN A 351 -3.17 -22.79 -6.53
CA GLN A 351 -2.26 -22.57 -7.65
C GLN A 351 -2.95 -22.78 -9.00
N ASP A 352 -3.71 -23.86 -9.16
CA ASP A 352 -4.49 -24.13 -10.38
C ASP A 352 -5.51 -23.00 -10.65
N LEU A 353 -6.20 -22.52 -9.60
CA LEU A 353 -7.11 -21.39 -9.72
C LEU A 353 -6.38 -20.10 -10.12
N ARG A 354 -5.22 -19.82 -9.51
CA ARG A 354 -4.38 -18.65 -9.82
C ARG A 354 -3.92 -18.67 -11.28
N ASP A 355 -3.41 -19.80 -11.76
CA ASP A 355 -2.91 -19.93 -13.13
C ASP A 355 -4.05 -19.75 -14.15
N THR A 356 -5.24 -20.28 -13.85
CA THR A 356 -6.43 -20.09 -14.69
C THR A 356 -6.92 -18.64 -14.67
N HIS A 357 -6.93 -18.00 -13.50
CA HIS A 357 -7.32 -16.61 -13.33
C HIS A 357 -6.36 -15.65 -14.07
N LEU A 358 -5.05 -15.87 -13.97
CA LEU A 358 -4.05 -15.06 -14.67
C LEU A 358 -4.21 -15.15 -16.20
N LYS A 359 -4.46 -16.35 -16.74
CA LYS A 359 -4.76 -16.53 -18.17
C LYS A 359 -6.00 -15.76 -18.58
N LEU A 360 -7.09 -15.87 -17.82
CA LEU A 360 -8.34 -15.16 -18.05
C LEU A 360 -8.14 -13.64 -18.04
N VAL A 361 -7.41 -13.10 -17.05
CA VAL A 361 -7.10 -11.67 -16.97
C VAL A 361 -6.28 -11.23 -18.18
N SER A 362 -5.23 -11.98 -18.52
CA SER A 362 -4.38 -11.68 -19.67
C SER A 362 -5.21 -11.63 -20.96
N GLU A 363 -6.08 -12.61 -21.20
CA GLU A 363 -6.93 -12.66 -22.39
C GLU A 363 -7.90 -11.47 -22.46
N LEU A 364 -8.57 -11.13 -21.36
CA LEU A 364 -9.49 -9.99 -21.30
C LEU A 364 -8.78 -8.66 -21.53
N VAL A 365 -7.61 -8.46 -20.91
CA VAL A 365 -6.79 -7.25 -21.08
C VAL A 365 -6.27 -7.17 -22.52
N SER A 366 -5.78 -8.27 -23.10
CA SER A 366 -5.36 -8.30 -24.50
C SER A 366 -6.50 -7.97 -25.46
N GLN A 367 -7.71 -8.48 -25.22
CA GLN A 367 -8.88 -8.13 -26.04
C GLN A 367 -9.28 -6.65 -25.92
N ALA A 368 -9.22 -6.09 -24.72
CA ALA A 368 -9.47 -4.67 -24.50
C ALA A 368 -8.41 -3.80 -25.19
N LEU A 369 -7.14 -4.21 -25.10
CA LEU A 369 -6.01 -3.57 -25.78
C LEU A 369 -6.18 -3.57 -27.29
N LEU A 370 -6.54 -4.71 -27.89
CA LEU A 370 -6.79 -4.78 -29.32
C LEU A 370 -7.92 -3.83 -29.75
N LYS A 371 -9.04 -3.83 -29.04
CA LYS A 371 -10.18 -2.94 -29.35
C LYS A 371 -9.84 -1.46 -29.21
N ALA A 372 -9.08 -1.12 -28.19
CA ALA A 372 -8.66 0.25 -27.98
C ALA A 372 -7.60 0.67 -29.00
N SER A 373 -6.70 -0.24 -29.41
CA SER A 373 -5.79 -0.01 -30.52
C SER A 373 -6.56 0.21 -31.84
N ASP A 374 -7.58 -0.60 -32.13
CA ASP A 374 -8.43 -0.41 -33.30
C ASP A 374 -9.19 0.92 -33.26
N ALA A 375 -9.65 1.34 -32.08
CA ALA A 375 -10.31 2.63 -31.89
C ALA A 375 -9.32 3.79 -32.11
N LEU A 376 -8.10 3.66 -31.59
CA LEU A 376 -7.03 4.61 -31.80
C LEU A 376 -6.68 4.72 -33.29
N ASP A 377 -6.49 3.59 -33.97
CA ASP A 377 -6.20 3.54 -35.40
C ASP A 377 -7.28 4.20 -36.25
N LYS A 378 -8.55 4.06 -35.87
CA LYS A 378 -9.67 4.75 -36.56
C LYS A 378 -9.60 6.26 -36.37
N VAL A 379 -9.40 6.73 -35.14
CA VAL A 379 -9.24 8.17 -34.85
C VAL A 379 -8.05 8.74 -35.61
N LEU A 380 -6.92 8.02 -35.64
CA LEU A 380 -5.73 8.41 -36.40
C LEU A 380 -5.96 8.42 -37.92
N LYS A 381 -6.84 7.56 -38.44
CA LYS A 381 -7.19 7.51 -39.86
C LYS A 381 -8.22 8.57 -40.29
N GLU A 382 -9.07 9.02 -39.39
CA GLU A 382 -10.09 10.02 -39.72
C GLU A 382 -9.52 11.46 -39.74
N GLU A 383 -8.40 11.73 -39.04
CA GLU A 383 -7.71 13.04 -39.02
C GLU A 383 -6.54 13.16 -40.03
N HIS A 384 -6.69 12.56 -41.21
CA HIS A 384 -5.60 12.23 -42.16
C HIS A 384 -4.69 13.37 -42.67
N GLU A 385 -5.03 14.65 -42.57
CA GLU A 385 -4.24 15.72 -43.23
C GLU A 385 -3.27 16.49 -42.32
N GLY A 386 -3.38 16.41 -40.99
CA GLY A 386 -2.53 17.18 -40.06
C GLY A 386 -1.53 16.37 -39.25
N PHE A 387 -1.73 15.05 -39.14
CA PHE A 387 -1.18 14.29 -38.02
C PHE A 387 0.22 13.69 -38.27
N GLY A 388 0.58 13.39 -39.52
CA GLY A 388 1.94 12.95 -39.87
C GLY A 388 3.01 14.01 -39.56
N ASN A 389 2.67 15.29 -39.78
CA ASN A 389 3.49 16.43 -39.37
C ASN A 389 3.36 16.74 -37.86
N TRP A 390 2.28 16.31 -37.22
CA TRP A 390 2.09 16.49 -35.78
C TRP A 390 2.93 15.47 -34.99
N ILE A 391 2.92 14.18 -35.34
CA ILE A 391 3.73 13.13 -34.68
C ILE A 391 5.24 13.41 -34.79
N SER A 392 5.71 13.94 -35.93
CA SER A 392 7.11 14.32 -36.09
C SER A 392 7.48 15.55 -35.24
N ASN A 393 6.57 16.51 -35.06
CA ASN A 393 6.76 17.69 -34.20
C ASN A 393 6.51 17.42 -32.70
N VAL A 394 5.83 16.33 -32.34
CA VAL A 394 5.55 15.89 -30.96
C VAL A 394 6.83 15.54 -30.20
N PHE A 395 7.87 15.09 -30.90
CA PHE A 395 9.18 14.84 -30.29
C PHE A 395 9.94 16.12 -29.95
N ASP A 396 9.52 17.28 -30.47
CA ASP A 396 10.32 18.49 -30.39
C ASP A 396 9.74 19.67 -29.59
N THR A 397 8.42 19.82 -29.32
CA THR A 397 7.99 20.98 -28.48
C THR A 397 6.53 20.98 -27.97
N THR A 398 6.36 21.42 -26.70
CA THR A 398 5.14 21.91 -25.98
C THR A 398 4.16 20.94 -25.26
N SER A 399 3.72 21.39 -24.06
CA SER A 399 2.78 20.73 -23.12
C SER A 399 1.39 20.45 -23.72
N GLU A 400 0.90 21.33 -24.59
CA GLU A 400 -0.45 21.25 -25.15
C GLU A 400 -0.61 20.05 -26.11
N THR A 401 0.42 19.75 -26.89
CA THR A 401 0.49 18.63 -27.83
C THR A 401 0.45 17.28 -27.11
N LYS A 402 1.17 17.18 -25.98
CA LYS A 402 1.11 16.00 -25.09
C LYS A 402 -0.28 15.79 -24.49
N MET A 403 -0.98 16.87 -24.11
CA MET A 403 -2.34 16.79 -23.58
C MET A 403 -3.36 16.30 -24.62
N LYS A 404 -3.22 16.71 -25.90
CA LYS A 404 -4.09 16.22 -26.99
C LYS A 404 -3.85 14.73 -27.27
N MET A 405 -2.60 14.27 -27.35
CA MET A 405 -2.28 12.83 -27.51
C MET A 405 -2.89 12.00 -26.38
N ARG A 406 -2.71 12.47 -25.15
CA ARG A 406 -3.29 11.89 -23.95
C ARG A 406 -4.80 11.73 -24.04
N ALA A 407 -5.50 12.76 -24.51
CA ALA A 407 -6.95 12.73 -24.65
C ALA A 407 -7.38 11.67 -25.68
N VAL A 408 -6.66 11.57 -26.81
CA VAL A 408 -6.94 10.59 -27.86
C VAL A 408 -6.72 9.15 -27.37
N VAL A 409 -5.59 8.86 -26.71
CA VAL A 409 -5.31 7.53 -26.13
C VAL A 409 -6.34 7.18 -25.06
N LYS A 410 -6.67 8.13 -24.17
CA LYS A 410 -7.68 7.92 -23.12
C LYS A 410 -9.05 7.61 -23.72
N GLN A 411 -9.47 8.35 -24.75
CA GLN A 411 -10.75 8.14 -25.42
C GLN A 411 -10.81 6.78 -26.13
N ALA A 412 -9.72 6.37 -26.78
CA ALA A 412 -9.61 5.06 -27.40
C ALA A 412 -9.71 3.93 -26.36
N TRP A 413 -9.08 4.12 -25.19
CA TRP A 413 -9.15 3.18 -24.08
C TRP A 413 -10.53 3.12 -23.43
N GLU A 414 -11.15 4.27 -23.16
CA GLU A 414 -12.51 4.37 -22.63
C GLU A 414 -13.51 3.65 -23.55
N HIS A 415 -13.33 3.76 -24.87
CA HIS A 415 -14.17 3.06 -25.83
C HIS A 415 -13.88 1.55 -25.86
N GLY A 416 -12.61 1.16 -26.05
CA GLY A 416 -12.19 -0.22 -26.25
C GLY A 416 -12.28 -1.11 -24.99
N ALA A 417 -12.06 -0.52 -23.81
CA ALA A 417 -12.09 -1.19 -22.51
C ALA A 417 -13.37 -0.94 -21.70
N SER A 418 -14.37 -0.24 -22.25
CA SER A 418 -15.66 0.08 -21.57
C SER A 418 -16.34 -1.13 -20.91
N GLN A 419 -16.21 -2.31 -21.51
CA GLN A 419 -16.82 -3.56 -21.04
C GLN A 419 -15.84 -4.47 -20.29
N LEU A 420 -14.58 -4.07 -20.12
CA LEU A 420 -13.53 -4.92 -19.53
C LEU A 420 -13.93 -5.39 -18.14
N PHE A 421 -14.41 -4.48 -17.29
CA PHE A 421 -14.75 -4.79 -15.90
C PHE A 421 -16.01 -5.66 -15.76
N ILE A 422 -17.04 -5.38 -16.57
CA ILE A 422 -18.27 -6.19 -16.61
C ILE A 422 -17.92 -7.62 -17.03
N ARG A 423 -17.17 -7.76 -18.13
CA ARG A 423 -16.69 -9.06 -18.61
C ARG A 423 -15.81 -9.77 -17.59
N TYR A 424 -14.92 -9.04 -16.91
CA TYR A 424 -14.09 -9.60 -15.86
C TYR A 424 -14.93 -10.18 -14.72
N SER A 425 -15.95 -9.46 -14.25
CA SER A 425 -16.89 -9.97 -13.25
C SER A 425 -17.64 -11.21 -13.73
N GLU A 426 -18.12 -11.21 -14.96
CA GLU A 426 -18.85 -12.36 -15.53
C GLU A 426 -17.96 -13.59 -15.70
N GLU A 427 -16.76 -13.43 -16.24
CA GLU A 427 -15.81 -14.52 -16.44
C GLU A 427 -15.27 -15.05 -15.10
N LEU A 428 -15.08 -14.18 -14.09
CA LEU A 428 -14.80 -14.63 -12.72
C LEU A 428 -15.93 -15.50 -12.16
N ALA A 429 -17.19 -15.10 -12.33
CA ALA A 429 -18.34 -15.86 -11.85
C ALA A 429 -18.45 -17.25 -12.51
N LYS A 430 -18.03 -17.36 -13.78
CA LYS A 430 -17.94 -18.64 -14.50
C LYS A 430 -16.79 -19.49 -13.96
N LEU A 431 -15.62 -18.88 -13.75
CA LEU A 431 -14.44 -19.55 -13.21
C LEU A 431 -14.74 -20.14 -11.83
N THR A 432 -15.19 -19.31 -10.88
CA THR A 432 -15.54 -19.75 -9.53
C THR A 432 -16.72 -20.72 -9.56
N GLY A 433 -17.75 -20.44 -10.35
CA GLY A 433 -18.91 -21.31 -10.54
C GLY A 433 -18.53 -22.71 -11.02
N SER A 434 -17.61 -22.83 -11.99
CA SER A 434 -17.15 -24.13 -12.49
C SER A 434 -16.46 -24.96 -11.40
N LYS A 435 -15.62 -24.31 -10.56
CA LYS A 435 -14.92 -24.96 -9.44
C LYS A 435 -15.86 -25.35 -8.31
N LEU A 436 -16.92 -24.57 -8.08
CA LEU A 436 -17.97 -24.86 -7.10
C LEU A 436 -19.05 -25.82 -7.61
N GLY A 437 -18.95 -26.29 -8.86
CA GLY A 437 -19.91 -27.21 -9.45
C GLY A 437 -21.29 -26.58 -9.67
N ARG A 438 -21.31 -25.31 -10.10
CA ARG A 438 -22.52 -24.56 -10.48
C ARG A 438 -23.34 -25.32 -11.52
N GLU A 439 -24.64 -25.46 -11.28
CA GLU A 439 -25.58 -26.00 -12.25
C GLU A 439 -26.27 -24.84 -13.00
N ASP A 440 -25.94 -24.68 -14.28
CA ASP A 440 -26.53 -23.62 -15.10
C ASP A 440 -27.95 -23.94 -15.61
N LYS A 441 -28.38 -25.20 -15.47
CA LYS A 441 -29.73 -25.62 -15.82
C LYS A 441 -30.67 -25.40 -14.65
N ALA A 442 -31.65 -24.53 -14.85
CA ALA A 442 -32.78 -24.38 -13.94
C ALA A 442 -33.48 -25.76 -13.77
N PRO A 443 -33.70 -26.25 -12.54
CA PRO A 443 -34.52 -27.45 -12.34
C PRO A 443 -35.93 -27.24 -12.92
N ASP A 444 -36.60 -28.33 -13.29
CA ASP A 444 -37.95 -28.28 -13.88
C ASP A 444 -38.87 -27.32 -13.11
N ALA A 445 -39.75 -26.62 -13.84
CA ALA A 445 -40.55 -25.46 -13.38
C ALA A 445 -41.44 -25.67 -12.13
N ASN A 446 -41.41 -26.86 -11.52
CA ASN A 446 -42.15 -27.26 -10.33
C ASN A 446 -41.30 -27.22 -9.03
N GLY A 447 -40.07 -26.70 -9.08
CA GLY A 447 -39.25 -26.49 -7.87
C GLY A 447 -39.84 -25.42 -6.92
N PRO A 448 -39.61 -25.52 -5.60
CA PRO A 448 -40.10 -24.53 -4.63
C PRO A 448 -39.53 -23.14 -4.94
N GLN A 449 -40.41 -22.17 -5.19
CA GLN A 449 -40.05 -20.76 -5.33
C GLN A 449 -39.94 -20.13 -3.94
N LEU A 450 -38.77 -19.55 -3.64
CA LEU A 450 -38.59 -18.77 -2.43
C LEU A 450 -39.33 -17.43 -2.55
N LEU A 451 -40.12 -17.09 -1.53
CA LEU A 451 -40.78 -15.79 -1.40
C LEU A 451 -39.73 -14.73 -1.00
N LEU A 452 -39.03 -14.19 -1.99
CA LEU A 452 -38.06 -13.11 -1.84
C LEU A 452 -38.70 -11.78 -2.21
N THR A 453 -38.21 -10.68 -1.65
CA THR A 453 -38.64 -9.34 -2.10
C THR A 453 -38.19 -9.11 -3.56
N GLN A 454 -38.88 -8.20 -4.25
CA GLN A 454 -38.54 -7.87 -5.65
C GLN A 454 -37.11 -7.33 -5.78
N GLU A 455 -36.64 -6.64 -4.75
CA GLU A 455 -35.28 -6.08 -4.66
C GLU A 455 -34.23 -7.18 -4.47
N GLN A 456 -34.42 -8.08 -3.49
CA GLN A 456 -33.53 -9.25 -3.28
C GLN A 456 -33.46 -10.13 -4.51
N SER A 457 -34.59 -10.32 -5.18
CA SER A 457 -34.68 -11.07 -6.44
C SER A 457 -33.89 -10.41 -7.57
N ARG A 458 -33.84 -9.08 -7.63
CA ARG A 458 -33.02 -8.36 -8.63
C ARG A 458 -31.54 -8.50 -8.31
N SER A 459 -31.14 -8.29 -7.05
CA SER A 459 -29.74 -8.44 -6.63
C SER A 459 -29.21 -9.85 -6.90
N LEU A 460 -29.96 -10.89 -6.55
CA LEU A 460 -29.57 -12.28 -6.78
C LEU A 460 -29.46 -12.65 -8.27
N LYS A 461 -30.30 -12.06 -9.14
CA LYS A 461 -30.16 -12.20 -10.60
C LYS A 461 -28.91 -11.49 -11.11
N GLN A 462 -28.62 -10.28 -10.62
CA GLN A 462 -27.46 -9.48 -11.03
C GLN A 462 -26.13 -10.11 -10.61
N VAL A 463 -26.05 -10.69 -9.41
CA VAL A 463 -24.84 -11.44 -8.99
C VAL A 463 -24.75 -12.85 -9.58
N GLY A 464 -25.83 -13.33 -10.20
CA GLY A 464 -25.87 -14.62 -10.88
C GLY A 464 -26.15 -15.83 -9.98
N TYR A 465 -26.73 -15.64 -8.79
CA TYR A 465 -27.18 -16.72 -7.89
C TYR A 465 -28.65 -17.11 -8.06
N MET A 466 -29.37 -16.45 -8.98
CA MET A 466 -30.72 -16.82 -9.34
C MET A 466 -30.87 -16.84 -10.86
N HIS A 467 -31.47 -17.91 -11.38
CA HIS A 467 -31.79 -18.03 -12.79
C HIS A 467 -32.84 -16.97 -13.21
N PRO A 468 -32.93 -16.63 -14.50
CA PRO A 468 -33.99 -15.75 -15.01
C PRO A 468 -35.40 -16.22 -14.63
N SER A 469 -35.59 -17.55 -14.51
CA SER A 469 -36.82 -18.21 -14.06
C SER A 469 -37.22 -17.92 -12.60
N GLY A 470 -36.32 -17.33 -11.80
CA GLY A 470 -36.56 -17.07 -10.37
C GLY A 470 -36.18 -18.22 -9.44
N GLN A 471 -35.61 -19.31 -9.96
CA GLN A 471 -35.05 -20.39 -9.15
C GLN A 471 -33.61 -20.10 -8.75
N ILE A 472 -33.23 -20.51 -7.55
CA ILE A 472 -31.87 -20.35 -7.02
C ILE A 472 -30.91 -21.30 -7.74
N VAL A 473 -29.71 -20.81 -8.03
CA VAL A 473 -28.61 -21.59 -8.61
C VAL A 473 -28.07 -22.56 -7.57
N THR A 474 -27.94 -23.83 -7.94
CA THR A 474 -27.38 -24.89 -7.10
C THR A 474 -25.89 -25.08 -7.37
N PHE A 475 -25.14 -25.44 -6.32
CA PHE A 475 -23.71 -25.70 -6.37
C PHE A 475 -23.43 -27.10 -5.83
N LYS A 476 -23.02 -28.03 -6.70
CA LYS A 476 -22.80 -29.44 -6.32
C LYS A 476 -21.68 -29.62 -5.31
N ALA A 477 -20.65 -28.77 -5.36
CA ALA A 477 -19.50 -28.91 -4.47
C ALA A 477 -19.76 -28.33 -3.08
N LEU A 478 -20.83 -27.54 -2.88
CA LEU A 478 -21.19 -26.92 -1.59
C LEU A 478 -22.25 -27.77 -0.88
N THR A 479 -21.84 -28.91 -0.33
CA THR A 479 -22.71 -29.73 0.53
C THR A 479 -22.77 -29.17 1.95
N PRO A 480 -23.80 -29.50 2.77
CA PRO A 480 -23.87 -29.08 4.17
C PRO A 480 -22.63 -29.46 4.99
N ASP A 481 -22.08 -30.65 4.74
CA ASP A 481 -20.87 -31.16 5.40
C ASP A 481 -19.66 -30.30 5.06
N ILE A 482 -19.47 -29.99 3.77
CA ILE A 482 -18.38 -29.14 3.30
C ILE A 482 -18.54 -27.70 3.85
N ALA A 483 -19.75 -27.17 3.87
CA ALA A 483 -20.01 -25.84 4.45
C ALA A 483 -19.68 -25.80 5.96
N ASN A 484 -19.96 -26.89 6.68
CA ASN A 484 -19.63 -27.00 8.09
C ASN A 484 -18.10 -27.12 8.31
N ASP A 485 -17.43 -27.95 7.51
CA ASP A 485 -15.97 -28.10 7.53
C ASP A 485 -15.27 -26.76 7.23
N VAL A 486 -15.74 -26.01 6.23
CA VAL A 486 -15.20 -24.69 5.89
C VAL A 486 -15.42 -23.68 7.02
N ARG A 487 -16.58 -23.67 7.69
CA ARG A 487 -16.82 -22.81 8.87
C ARG A 487 -15.87 -23.14 10.02
N LEU A 488 -15.62 -24.43 10.24
CA LEU A 488 -14.66 -24.91 11.23
C LEU A 488 -13.23 -24.46 10.91
N LEU A 489 -12.81 -24.57 9.65
CA LEU A 489 -11.51 -24.09 9.17
C LEU A 489 -11.35 -22.57 9.32
N LEU A 490 -12.41 -21.80 9.11
CA LEU A 490 -12.45 -20.34 9.28
C LEU A 490 -12.65 -19.91 10.75
N GLY A 491 -12.45 -20.80 11.72
CA GLY A 491 -12.40 -20.44 13.14
C GLY A 491 -13.75 -20.28 13.84
N HIS A 492 -14.87 -20.61 13.19
CA HIS A 492 -16.19 -20.63 13.85
C HIS A 492 -16.35 -21.93 14.67
N ARG A 493 -15.74 -21.95 15.87
CA ARG A 493 -15.81 -23.08 16.79
C ARG A 493 -17.02 -22.94 17.72
N SER A 494 -18.04 -23.80 17.58
CA SER A 494 -18.99 -24.06 18.66
C SER A 494 -18.44 -25.15 19.59
N HIS A 495 -18.79 -25.12 20.87
CA HIS A 495 -18.31 -26.07 21.89
C HIS A 495 -18.61 -27.56 21.57
N GLU A 496 -19.55 -27.85 20.66
CA GLU A 496 -19.89 -29.21 20.20
C GLU A 496 -18.96 -29.76 19.09
N ASN A 497 -18.14 -28.91 18.46
CA ASN A 497 -17.40 -29.26 17.22
C ASN A 497 -16.00 -29.88 17.44
N VAL A 498 -15.51 -29.97 18.68
CA VAL A 498 -14.15 -30.46 18.96
C VAL A 498 -14.07 -31.99 18.85
N SER A 499 -15.17 -32.69 19.11
CA SER A 499 -15.28 -34.16 19.03
C SER A 499 -15.45 -34.71 17.60
N THR A 500 -15.89 -33.90 16.64
CA THR A 500 -16.11 -34.33 15.24
C THR A 500 -14.85 -34.24 14.37
N LEU A 501 -13.88 -33.40 14.72
CA LEU A 501 -12.62 -33.23 13.97
C LEU A 501 -11.71 -34.47 13.98
N GLN A 502 -11.84 -35.35 14.97
CA GLN A 502 -11.05 -36.59 15.05
C GLN A 502 -11.49 -37.68 14.06
N ALA A 503 -12.62 -37.50 13.34
CA ALA A 503 -13.25 -38.59 12.58
C ALA A 503 -13.19 -38.48 11.04
N SER A 504 -12.68 -37.40 10.41
CA SER A 504 -12.86 -37.24 8.95
C SER A 504 -11.72 -36.57 8.16
N SER A 505 -10.54 -37.21 8.11
CA SER A 505 -9.42 -36.78 7.25
C SER A 505 -9.75 -36.71 5.75
N LYS A 506 -10.67 -37.55 5.25
CA LYS A 506 -11.06 -37.61 3.83
C LYS A 506 -12.16 -36.61 3.42
N SER A 507 -13.01 -36.15 4.33
CA SER A 507 -13.98 -35.08 4.01
C SER A 507 -13.26 -33.73 3.96
N LEU A 508 -12.34 -33.51 4.90
CA LEU A 508 -11.63 -32.26 5.06
C LEU A 508 -10.80 -31.88 3.82
N SER A 509 -10.09 -32.83 3.22
CA SER A 509 -9.34 -32.60 1.97
C SER A 509 -10.24 -32.09 0.83
N LYS A 510 -11.45 -32.65 0.67
CA LYS A 510 -12.42 -32.17 -0.33
C LYS A 510 -12.95 -30.78 0.01
N SER A 511 -13.19 -30.52 1.29
CA SER A 511 -13.68 -29.24 1.79
C SER A 511 -12.66 -28.12 1.59
N VAL A 512 -11.38 -28.41 1.79
CA VAL A 512 -10.28 -27.45 1.64
C VAL A 512 -10.03 -27.08 0.18
N LYS A 513 -10.19 -28.03 -0.75
CA LYS A 513 -10.01 -27.80 -2.20
C LYS A 513 -10.91 -26.70 -2.77
N ILE A 514 -12.08 -26.47 -2.17
CA ILE A 514 -13.03 -25.45 -2.66
C ILE A 514 -12.82 -24.07 -2.03
N VAL A 515 -12.05 -23.95 -0.94
CA VAL A 515 -11.83 -22.69 -0.23
C VAL A 515 -11.28 -21.58 -1.13
N PRO A 516 -10.28 -21.82 -2.01
CA PRO A 516 -9.79 -20.78 -2.92
C PRO A 516 -10.88 -20.21 -3.83
N ALA A 517 -11.78 -21.06 -4.33
CA ALA A 517 -12.87 -20.63 -5.20
C ALA A 517 -13.93 -19.82 -4.44
N ILE A 518 -14.24 -20.19 -3.18
CA ILE A 518 -15.12 -19.40 -2.30
C ILE A 518 -14.51 -18.02 -2.04
N ALA A 519 -13.21 -17.96 -1.71
CA ALA A 519 -12.52 -16.70 -1.43
C ALA A 519 -12.48 -15.76 -2.64
N LEU A 520 -12.24 -16.31 -3.84
CA LEU A 520 -12.26 -15.54 -5.09
C LEU A 520 -13.68 -15.05 -5.41
N GLU A 521 -14.70 -15.86 -5.15
CA GLU A 521 -16.09 -15.49 -5.38
C GLU A 521 -16.55 -14.39 -4.41
N TYR A 522 -16.16 -14.48 -3.13
CA TYR A 522 -16.37 -13.39 -2.17
C TYR A 522 -15.73 -12.10 -2.66
N THR A 523 -14.48 -12.16 -3.13
CA THR A 523 -13.77 -11.00 -3.70
C THR A 523 -14.53 -10.41 -4.89
N ARG A 524 -15.06 -11.25 -5.79
CA ARG A 524 -15.89 -10.78 -6.91
C ARG A 524 -17.13 -10.02 -6.44
N LEU A 525 -17.85 -10.53 -5.45
CA LEU A 525 -19.04 -9.86 -4.93
C LEU A 525 -18.71 -8.51 -4.32
N VAL A 526 -17.68 -8.46 -3.48
CA VAL A 526 -17.28 -7.23 -2.76
C VAL A 526 -16.74 -6.17 -3.70
N TYR A 527 -15.94 -6.53 -4.71
CA TYR A 527 -15.23 -5.54 -5.54
C TYR A 527 -15.83 -5.35 -6.92
N ALA A 528 -16.32 -6.42 -7.54
CA ALA A 528 -16.88 -6.35 -8.87
C ALA A 528 -18.35 -5.92 -8.86
N LEU A 529 -19.07 -6.14 -7.76
CA LEU A 529 -20.52 -5.87 -7.65
C LEU A 529 -20.95 -5.24 -6.29
N PRO A 530 -20.21 -4.29 -5.69
CA PRO A 530 -20.53 -3.74 -4.36
C PRO A 530 -21.92 -3.10 -4.28
N GLU A 531 -22.32 -2.39 -5.34
CA GLU A 531 -23.62 -1.70 -5.45
C GLU A 531 -24.80 -2.70 -5.40
N VAL A 532 -24.58 -3.95 -5.83
CA VAL A 532 -25.63 -4.98 -5.94
C VAL A 532 -25.91 -5.65 -4.58
N ILE A 533 -24.87 -5.77 -3.74
CA ILE A 533 -24.94 -6.41 -2.42
C ILE A 533 -25.21 -5.42 -1.28
N GLN A 534 -25.50 -4.15 -1.59
CA GLN A 534 -25.83 -3.10 -0.61
C GLN A 534 -24.77 -2.95 0.50
N ILE A 535 -23.49 -3.21 0.20
CA ILE A 535 -22.41 -2.78 1.09
C ILE A 535 -22.28 -1.26 0.89
N HIS A 536 -23.10 -0.52 1.64
CA HIS A 536 -22.97 0.92 1.81
C HIS A 536 -22.03 1.16 2.98
N ASP A 537 -20.88 1.79 2.69
CA ASP A 537 -19.83 2.26 3.59
C ASP A 537 -18.93 1.22 4.28
N VAL A 538 -17.74 0.99 3.70
CA VAL A 538 -16.52 1.46 4.38
C VAL A 538 -16.23 2.82 3.76
N ALA A 539 -16.50 3.88 4.52
CA ALA A 539 -16.59 5.25 4.02
C ALA A 539 -15.32 5.69 3.27
N VAL A 540 -15.45 5.98 1.98
CA VAL A 540 -14.65 7.02 1.33
C VAL A 540 -15.63 7.90 0.59
N THR A 541 -16.02 9.00 1.25
CA THR A 541 -16.70 10.11 0.58
C THR A 541 -15.75 10.72 -0.44
N THR A 542 -15.79 10.24 -1.68
CA THR A 542 -15.24 10.98 -2.82
C THR A 542 -16.31 11.91 -3.38
N GLU A 543 -16.56 13.03 -2.70
CA GLU A 543 -17.06 14.20 -3.41
C GLU A 543 -15.88 14.92 -4.07
N ALA A 544 -16.02 15.15 -5.38
CA ALA A 544 -15.17 15.96 -6.25
C ALA A 544 -13.77 15.43 -6.61
N ALA A 545 -13.71 14.34 -7.40
CA ALA A 545 -12.60 14.11 -8.31
C ALA A 545 -12.81 14.88 -9.63
N GLN A 546 -12.57 16.20 -9.62
CA GLN A 546 -12.29 16.93 -10.85
C GLN A 546 -10.78 16.92 -11.10
N GLY A 547 -10.38 16.22 -12.17
CA GLY A 547 -9.15 16.41 -12.92
C GLY A 547 -7.84 16.08 -12.20
N SER A 548 -7.28 14.89 -12.42
CA SER A 548 -5.86 14.66 -12.15
C SER A 548 -5.15 13.91 -13.27
N ASN A 549 -3.90 14.30 -13.46
CA ASN A 549 -3.10 14.12 -14.66
C ASN A 549 -2.40 12.73 -14.71
N LEU A 550 -3.13 11.64 -14.45
CA LEU A 550 -2.77 10.20 -14.58
C LEU A 550 -2.02 9.67 -15.85
N VAL A 551 -1.83 10.46 -16.91
CA VAL A 551 -1.14 10.01 -18.15
C VAL A 551 0.20 10.69 -18.39
N GLU A 552 0.64 11.63 -17.53
CA GLU A 552 2.06 12.00 -17.51
C GLU A 552 2.93 10.80 -17.13
N ASP A 553 2.43 9.93 -16.24
CA ASP A 553 3.17 8.77 -15.74
C ASP A 553 3.04 7.53 -16.65
N GLY A 554 1.88 7.34 -17.29
CA GLY A 554 1.69 6.26 -18.28
C GLY A 554 2.55 6.43 -19.55
N VAL A 555 2.84 7.67 -19.96
CA VAL A 555 3.70 7.96 -21.12
C VAL A 555 5.19 7.74 -20.80
N LYS A 556 5.62 7.97 -19.55
CA LYS A 556 6.98 7.61 -19.11
C LYS A 556 7.18 6.09 -19.04
N SER A 557 6.16 5.33 -18.64
CA SER A 557 6.20 3.86 -18.67
C SER A 557 6.28 3.29 -20.09
N LEU A 558 5.68 3.97 -21.08
CA LEU A 558 5.78 3.59 -22.48
C LEU A 558 7.15 3.91 -23.09
N SER A 559 7.86 4.95 -22.62
CA SER A 559 9.24 5.21 -23.08
C SER A 559 10.23 4.16 -22.58
N ALA A 560 10.04 3.63 -21.37
CA ALA A 560 10.87 2.55 -20.82
C ALA A 560 10.66 1.18 -21.52
N GLY A 561 9.51 0.98 -22.16
CA GLY A 561 9.20 -0.24 -22.91
C GLY A 561 9.63 -0.21 -24.39
N VAL A 562 10.08 0.93 -24.91
CA VAL A 562 10.55 1.09 -26.29
C VAL A 562 12.09 1.04 -26.39
N ASP A 563 12.79 1.16 -25.26
CA ASP A 563 14.26 1.00 -25.16
C ASP A 563 14.69 -0.40 -24.65
N LEU A 564 13.83 -1.42 -24.79
CA LEU A 564 14.20 -2.85 -24.66
C LEU A 564 13.93 -3.63 -25.94
#